data_AF-A0A0A9XVG4-F1
#
_entry.id   AF-A0A0A9XVG4-F1
#
_cell.length_a   1.000
_cell.length_b   1.000
_cell.length_c   1.000
_cell.angle_alpha   90.00
_cell.angle_beta   90.00
_cell.angle_gamma   90.00
#
_symmetry.space_group_name_H-M   'P 1'
#
loop_
_entity.id
_entity.type
_entity.pdbx_description
1 polymer ?
#
loop_
_entity_poly.entity_id
_entity_poly.type
_entity_poly.pdbx_seq_one_letter_code
_entity_poly.pdbx_strand_id
1 'polypeptide(L)'
;VLSRSFEGNQWWQNIRDSIVNWEHFEEAFLNFYWSDAVQEKWEDRINNSSYNSREGDKKIYAMKMYNIGKELGYGTKLLIRRLLRHFFINTQSCLVTGPVTNLQELIQLLETSDHIRRNGQYREGNQRWENQRPRDQQWGRQQQG
;
A
#
# COMPACT_ATOMS: atom_id res chain seq x y z
N VAL A 1 -4.07 12.71 -3.29
CA VAL A 1 -3.04 13.45 -4.07
C VAL A 1 -3.31 14.96 -4.08
N LEU A 2 -4.56 15.42 -4.07
CA LEU A 2 -4.93 16.84 -4.10
C LEU A 2 -4.59 17.67 -2.84
N SER A 3 -4.40 17.08 -1.65
CA SER A 3 -4.16 17.85 -0.43
C SER A 3 -2.77 18.49 -0.37
N ARG A 4 -1.72 17.79 -0.85
CA ARG A 4 -0.34 18.31 -0.81
C ARG A 4 -0.04 19.36 -1.88
N SER A 5 -0.67 19.27 -3.06
CA SER A 5 -0.51 20.34 -4.06
C SER A 5 -1.19 21.63 -3.61
N PHE A 6 -2.26 21.52 -2.82
CA PHE A 6 -2.92 22.66 -2.21
C PHE A 6 -2.06 23.27 -1.08
N GLU A 7 -1.53 22.45 -0.17
CA GLU A 7 -0.64 22.92 0.91
C GLU A 7 0.65 23.55 0.37
N GLY A 8 1.26 22.97 -0.67
CA GLY A 8 2.49 23.52 -1.26
C GLY A 8 2.28 24.85 -1.97
N ASN A 9 1.15 25.01 -2.66
CA ASN A 9 0.78 26.30 -3.25
C ASN A 9 0.52 27.35 -2.17
N GLN A 10 -0.20 27.01 -1.09
CA GLN A 10 -0.46 27.94 0.01
C GLN A 10 0.84 28.34 0.72
N TRP A 11 1.74 27.40 0.98
CA TRP A 11 3.05 27.69 1.56
C TRP A 11 3.84 28.69 0.71
N TRP A 12 3.96 28.44 -0.59
CA TRP A 12 4.71 29.33 -1.47
C TRP A 12 4.11 30.74 -1.51
N GLN A 13 2.78 30.86 -1.59
CA GLN A 13 2.12 32.18 -1.58
C GLN A 13 2.39 32.96 -0.29
N ASN A 14 2.57 32.28 0.85
CA ASN A 14 2.78 32.93 2.14
C ASN A 14 4.22 33.43 2.35
N ILE A 15 5.20 32.79 1.73
CA ILE A 15 6.62 33.10 2.00
C ILE A 15 7.31 33.84 0.86
N ARG A 16 6.78 33.79 -0.37
CA ARG A 16 7.48 34.28 -1.58
C ARG A 16 7.96 35.73 -1.47
N ASP A 17 7.18 36.60 -0.82
CA ASP A 17 7.49 38.03 -0.71
C ASP A 17 8.55 38.30 0.38
N SER A 18 8.83 37.31 1.23
CA SER A 18 9.87 37.33 2.28
C SER A 18 11.20 36.68 1.85
N ILE A 19 11.23 36.01 0.69
CA ILE A 19 12.44 35.38 0.16
C ILE A 19 13.34 36.46 -0.45
N VAL A 20 14.57 36.56 0.08
CA VAL A 20 15.54 37.58 -0.33
C VAL A 20 16.49 37.05 -1.40
N ASN A 21 16.88 35.77 -1.28
CA ASN A 21 17.84 35.12 -2.16
C ASN A 21 17.57 33.60 -2.20
N TRP A 22 18.36 32.89 -3.00
CA TRP A 22 18.25 31.44 -3.14
C TRP A 22 18.48 30.68 -1.83
N GLU A 23 19.47 31.09 -1.03
CA GLU A 23 19.80 30.42 0.23
C GLU A 23 18.62 30.49 1.22
N HIS A 24 17.98 31.66 1.36
CA HIS A 24 16.80 31.82 2.21
C HIS A 24 15.62 30.98 1.71
N PHE A 25 15.46 30.85 0.38
CA PHE A 25 14.46 29.94 -0.19
C PHE A 25 14.77 28.48 0.16
N GLU A 26 16.01 28.04 -0.02
CA GLU A 26 16.43 26.67 0.23
C GLU A 26 16.23 26.29 1.69
N GLU A 27 16.62 27.17 2.62
CA GLU A 27 16.38 26.98 4.05
C GLU A 27 14.87 26.88 4.37
N ALA A 28 14.05 27.81 3.85
CA ALA A 28 12.61 27.79 4.07
C ALA A 28 11.94 26.55 3.45
N PHE A 29 12.41 26.12 2.28
CA PHE A 29 11.92 24.93 1.57
C PHE A 29 12.24 23.66 2.36
N LEU A 30 13.49 23.51 2.79
CA LEU A 30 13.92 22.37 3.59
C LEU A 30 13.20 22.34 4.93
N ASN A 31 13.06 23.47 5.62
CA ASN A 31 12.31 23.55 6.87
C ASN A 31 10.83 23.17 6.70
N PHE A 32 10.20 23.53 5.58
CA PHE A 32 8.80 23.19 5.36
C PHE A 32 8.58 21.73 4.94
N TYR A 33 9.39 21.21 4.02
CA TYR A 33 9.18 19.88 3.44
C TYR A 33 9.99 18.76 4.10
N TRP A 34 11.04 19.10 4.83
CA TRP A 34 12.02 18.14 5.36
C TRP A 34 12.65 18.54 6.71
N SER A 35 11.97 19.38 7.52
CA SER A 35 12.41 19.63 8.91
C SER A 35 12.37 18.37 9.77
N ASP A 36 13.06 18.40 10.91
CA ASP A 36 13.07 17.31 11.90
C ASP A 36 11.66 16.85 12.28
N ALA A 37 10.72 17.79 12.47
CA ALA A 37 9.33 17.46 12.78
C ALA A 37 8.60 16.74 11.62
N VAL A 38 8.96 17.04 10.36
CA VAL A 38 8.43 16.33 9.19
C VAL A 38 9.07 14.96 9.06
N GLN A 39 10.38 14.86 9.30
CA GLN A 39 11.12 13.61 9.32
C GLN A 39 10.56 12.67 10.40
N GLU A 40 10.34 13.14 11.63
CA GLU A 40 9.75 12.39 12.74
C GLU A 40 8.36 11.84 12.38
N LYS A 41 7.50 12.64 11.73
CA LYS A 41 6.19 12.16 11.24
C LYS A 41 6.33 11.04 10.22
N TRP A 42 7.36 11.07 9.38
CA TRP A 42 7.64 9.99 8.44
C TRP A 42 8.18 8.75 9.14
N GLU A 43 9.07 8.92 10.12
CA GLU A 43 9.57 7.82 10.93
C GLU A 43 8.43 7.10 11.65
N ASP A 44 7.55 7.85 12.35
CA ASP A 44 6.37 7.30 13.00
C ASP A 44 5.50 6.52 12.02
N ARG A 45 5.25 7.10 10.84
CA ARG A 45 4.48 6.42 9.79
C ARG A 45 5.15 5.14 9.29
N ILE A 46 6.45 5.13 9.09
CA ILE A 46 7.21 3.95 8.66
C ILE A 46 7.25 2.87 9.77
N ASN A 47 7.15 3.27 11.03
CA ASN A 47 7.25 2.34 12.16
C ASN A 47 5.89 1.76 12.58
N ASN A 48 4.83 2.57 12.54
CA ASN A 48 3.60 2.33 13.28
C ASN A 48 2.33 2.31 12.42
N SER A 49 2.40 2.71 11.13
CA SER A 49 1.20 2.77 10.29
C SER A 49 0.88 1.44 9.61
N SER A 50 -0.36 1.34 9.13
CA SER A 50 -0.83 0.28 8.24
C SER A 50 -1.34 0.88 6.94
N TYR A 51 -1.14 0.18 5.83
CA TYR A 51 -1.64 0.57 4.53
C TYR A 51 -3.18 0.61 4.55
N ASN A 52 -3.73 1.68 4.00
CA ASN A 52 -5.15 1.85 3.76
C ASN A 52 -5.42 2.02 2.26
N SER A 53 -6.46 1.34 1.75
CA SER A 53 -6.92 1.48 0.34
C SER A 53 -7.15 2.92 -0.13
N ARG A 54 -7.49 3.85 0.77
CA ARG A 54 -7.63 5.29 0.47
C ARG A 54 -6.31 5.98 0.11
N GLU A 55 -5.18 5.36 0.44
CA GLU A 55 -3.83 5.86 0.13
C GLU A 55 -3.40 5.52 -1.31
N GLY A 56 -4.24 4.80 -2.05
CA GLY A 56 -4.02 4.43 -3.44
C GLY A 56 -3.44 3.02 -3.57
N ASP A 57 -2.67 2.80 -4.63
CA ASP A 57 -2.10 1.50 -4.94
C ASP A 57 -1.01 1.07 -3.93
N LYS A 58 -1.02 -0.22 -3.53
CA LYS A 58 -0.10 -0.77 -2.53
C LYS A 58 1.37 -0.68 -2.95
N LYS A 59 1.66 -0.92 -4.23
CA LYS A 59 3.03 -0.85 -4.77
C LYS A 59 3.51 0.60 -4.74
N ILE A 60 2.68 1.55 -5.18
CA ILE A 60 3.00 2.98 -5.09
C ILE A 60 3.24 3.40 -3.64
N TYR A 61 2.41 2.95 -2.71
CA TYR A 61 2.60 3.20 -1.29
C TYR A 61 3.93 2.62 -0.77
N ALA A 62 4.23 1.36 -1.08
CA ALA A 62 5.45 0.68 -0.64
C ALA A 62 6.71 1.39 -1.17
N MET A 63 6.74 1.75 -2.46
CA MET A 63 7.84 2.50 -3.06
C MET A 63 8.02 3.86 -2.40
N LYS A 64 6.92 4.58 -2.14
CA LYS A 64 6.97 5.87 -1.46
C LYS A 64 7.58 5.78 -0.07
N MET A 65 7.11 4.84 0.77
CA MET A 65 7.63 4.69 2.12
C MET A 65 9.08 4.21 2.12
N TYR A 66 9.44 3.33 1.18
CA TYR A 66 10.82 2.88 1.00
C TYR A 66 11.75 4.04 0.66
N ASN A 67 11.40 4.87 -0.32
CA ASN A 67 12.24 6.00 -0.73
C ASN A 67 12.40 7.02 0.38
N ILE A 68 11.31 7.40 1.06
CA ILE A 68 11.36 8.31 2.22
C ILE A 68 12.25 7.71 3.32
N GLY A 69 12.11 6.43 3.60
CA GLY A 69 12.95 5.74 4.56
C GLY A 69 14.44 5.68 4.17
N LYS A 70 14.74 5.65 2.87
CA LYS A 70 16.11 5.76 2.36
C LYS A 70 16.69 7.15 2.61
N GLU A 71 15.92 8.20 2.39
CA GLU A 71 16.32 9.59 2.70
C GLU A 71 16.51 9.82 4.20
N LEU A 72 15.75 9.12 5.06
CA LEU A 72 15.95 9.11 6.51
C LEU A 72 17.16 8.27 6.98
N GLY A 73 17.93 7.69 6.06
CA GLY A 73 19.13 6.93 6.37
C GLY A 73 18.90 5.46 6.77
N TYR A 74 17.69 4.92 6.65
CA TYR A 74 17.45 3.52 6.98
C TYR A 74 18.09 2.54 5.98
N GLY A 75 18.60 1.43 6.51
CA GLY A 75 19.09 0.31 5.72
C GLY A 75 17.94 -0.48 5.08
N THR A 76 18.16 -0.99 3.86
CA THR A 76 17.16 -1.73 3.07
C THR A 76 16.50 -2.86 3.87
N LYS A 77 17.30 -3.70 4.56
CA LYS A 77 16.77 -4.83 5.34
C LYS A 77 15.83 -4.38 6.46
N LEU A 78 16.15 -3.28 7.14
CA LEU A 78 15.31 -2.71 8.20
C LEU A 78 14.00 -2.16 7.60
N LEU A 79 14.09 -1.44 6.48
CA LEU A 79 12.93 -0.91 5.77
C LEU A 79 11.97 -2.02 5.35
N ILE A 80 12.47 -3.06 4.68
CA ILE A 80 11.62 -4.17 4.24
C ILE A 80 10.92 -4.84 5.43
N ARG A 81 11.63 -5.08 6.53
CA ARG A 81 11.04 -5.64 7.75
C ARG A 81 9.93 -4.75 8.33
N ARG A 82 10.11 -3.43 8.31
CA ARG A 82 9.10 -2.47 8.79
C ARG A 82 7.90 -2.44 7.83
N LEU A 83 8.15 -2.24 6.54
CA LEU A 83 7.11 -2.15 5.51
C LEU A 83 6.24 -3.40 5.39
N LEU A 84 6.79 -4.60 5.60
CA LEU A 84 6.00 -5.83 5.63
C LEU A 84 4.84 -5.76 6.63
N ARG A 85 5.00 -5.05 7.76
CA ARG A 85 3.96 -4.89 8.79
C ARG A 85 2.83 -3.96 8.38
N HIS A 86 3.04 -3.16 7.35
CA HIS A 86 2.00 -2.24 6.88
C HIS A 86 0.88 -2.99 6.16
N PHE A 87 1.15 -4.18 5.65
CA PHE A 87 0.23 -4.88 4.76
C PHE A 87 -0.35 -6.13 5.42
N PHE A 88 -1.65 -6.33 5.19
CA PHE A 88 -2.26 -7.63 5.41
C PHE A 88 -1.88 -8.58 4.28
N ILE A 89 -0.93 -9.48 4.55
CA ILE A 89 -0.36 -10.43 3.59
C ILE A 89 -1.04 -11.79 3.75
N ASN A 90 -1.49 -12.37 2.65
CA ASN A 90 -1.99 -13.74 2.62
C ASN A 90 -0.83 -14.72 2.88
N THR A 91 -0.94 -15.58 3.89
CA THR A 91 0.16 -16.50 4.27
C THR A 91 0.57 -17.46 3.15
N GLN A 92 -0.34 -17.84 2.25
CA GLN A 92 -0.01 -18.67 1.08
C GLN A 92 0.88 -17.94 0.08
N SER A 93 0.77 -16.62 -0.02
CA SER A 93 1.63 -15.83 -0.91
C SER A 93 3.10 -15.89 -0.49
N CYS A 94 3.38 -16.01 0.81
CA CYS A 94 4.74 -16.18 1.33
C CYS A 94 5.41 -17.47 0.85
N LEU A 95 4.63 -18.54 0.64
CA LEU A 95 5.15 -19.81 0.12
C LEU A 95 5.54 -19.71 -1.35
N VAL A 96 4.86 -18.85 -2.11
CA VAL A 96 5.08 -18.66 -3.55
C VAL A 96 6.24 -17.71 -3.81
N THR A 97 6.31 -16.59 -3.10
CA THR A 97 7.36 -15.58 -3.34
C THR A 97 8.67 -15.85 -2.62
N GLY A 98 8.66 -16.70 -1.58
CA GLY A 98 9.85 -16.95 -0.78
C GLY A 98 10.27 -15.76 0.11
N PRO A 99 11.53 -15.73 0.58
CA PRO A 99 12.03 -14.68 1.47
C PRO A 99 11.98 -13.29 0.83
N VAL A 100 11.55 -12.29 1.60
CA VAL A 100 11.49 -10.89 1.16
C VAL A 100 12.60 -10.08 1.84
N THR A 101 13.57 -9.66 1.05
CA THR A 101 14.81 -8.99 1.46
C THR A 101 15.00 -7.62 0.83
N ASN A 102 14.35 -7.37 -0.31
CA ASN A 102 14.39 -6.11 -1.04
C ASN A 102 13.00 -5.63 -1.47
N LEU A 103 12.94 -4.43 -2.05
CA LEU A 103 11.70 -3.78 -2.44
C LEU A 103 10.97 -4.53 -3.57
N GLN A 104 11.72 -5.09 -4.51
CA GLN A 104 11.14 -5.81 -5.65
C GLN A 104 10.39 -7.06 -5.19
N GLU A 105 11.00 -7.82 -4.28
CA GLU A 105 10.40 -9.00 -3.66
C GLU A 105 9.17 -8.63 -2.82
N LEU A 106 9.20 -7.48 -2.13
CA LEU A 106 8.03 -6.99 -1.39
C LEU A 106 6.88 -6.69 -2.35
N ILE A 107 7.15 -6.03 -3.47
CA ILE A 107 6.13 -5.74 -4.49
C ILE A 107 5.54 -7.04 -5.04
N GLN A 108 6.39 -8.02 -5.38
CA GLN A 108 5.95 -9.32 -5.87
C GLN A 108 5.05 -10.06 -4.86
N LEU A 109 5.38 -9.99 -3.57
CA LEU A 109 4.56 -10.57 -2.50
C LEU A 109 3.18 -9.92 -2.45
N LEU A 110 3.11 -8.59 -2.56
CA LEU A 110 1.84 -7.86 -2.56
C LEU A 110 0.95 -8.24 -3.75
N GLU A 111 1.54 -8.31 -4.95
CA GLU A 111 0.85 -8.71 -6.18
C GLU A 111 0.33 -10.15 -6.08
N THR A 112 1.16 -11.08 -5.59
CA THR A 112 0.80 -12.48 -5.39
C THR A 112 -0.32 -12.63 -4.36
N SER A 113 -0.22 -11.90 -3.24
CA SER A 113 -1.24 -11.89 -2.18
C SER A 113 -2.59 -11.39 -2.71
N ASP A 114 -2.61 -10.35 -3.54
CA ASP A 114 -3.85 -9.85 -4.13
C ASP A 114 -4.43 -10.81 -5.17
N HIS A 115 -3.59 -11.47 -5.97
CA HIS A 115 -4.03 -12.47 -6.95
C HIS A 115 -4.68 -13.67 -6.27
N ILE A 116 -4.05 -14.23 -5.23
CA ILE A 116 -4.60 -15.38 -4.46
C ILE A 116 -5.94 -14.99 -3.83
N ARG A 117 -6.04 -13.81 -3.23
CA ARG A 117 -7.28 -13.33 -2.60
C ARG A 117 -8.43 -13.24 -3.61
N ARG A 118 -8.17 -12.67 -4.80
CA ARG A 118 -9.17 -12.59 -5.87
C ARG A 118 -9.61 -13.99 -6.31
N ASN A 119 -8.66 -14.90 -6.57
CA ASN A 119 -8.97 -16.26 -7.03
C ASN A 119 -9.75 -17.09 -5.98
N GLY A 120 -9.49 -16.88 -4.68
CA GLY A 120 -10.26 -17.50 -3.60
C GLY A 120 -11.73 -17.04 -3.58
N GLN A 121 -11.97 -15.73 -3.75
CA GLN A 121 -13.32 -15.16 -3.79
C GLN A 121 -14.15 -15.68 -4.98
N TYR A 122 -13.54 -15.89 -6.14
CA TYR A 122 -14.23 -16.49 -7.29
C TYR A 122 -14.63 -17.95 -7.04
N ARG A 123 -13.81 -18.73 -6.31
CA ARG A 123 -14.13 -20.13 -5.98
C ARG A 123 -15.27 -20.24 -4.96
N GLU A 124 -15.28 -19.40 -3.93
CA GLU A 124 -16.38 -19.37 -2.94
C GLU A 124 -17.69 -18.85 -3.54
N GLY A 125 -17.61 -17.86 -4.43
CA GLY A 125 -18.78 -17.35 -5.17
C GLY A 125 -19.44 -18.43 -6.03
N ASN A 126 -18.65 -19.18 -6.82
CA ASN A 126 -19.19 -20.24 -7.67
C ASN A 126 -19.77 -21.42 -6.90
N GLN A 127 -19.16 -21.83 -5.77
CA GLN A 127 -19.70 -22.92 -4.94
C GLN A 127 -21.06 -22.57 -4.32
N ARG A 128 -21.32 -21.28 -4.05
CA ARG A 128 -22.59 -20.83 -3.47
C ARG A 128 -23.75 -20.87 -4.47
N TRP A 129 -23.48 -20.66 -5.76
CA TRP A 129 -24.48 -20.81 -6.83
C TRP A 129 -24.71 -22.29 -7.22
N GLU A 130 -23.68 -23.11 -7.14
CA GLU A 130 -23.77 -24.54 -7.50
C GLU A 130 -24.54 -25.37 -6.44
N ASN A 131 -24.45 -24.98 -5.16
CA ASN A 131 -25.24 -25.56 -4.07
C ASN A 131 -26.69 -25.03 -3.97
N GLN A 132 -27.10 -24.08 -4.81
CA GLN A 132 -28.48 -23.55 -4.88
C GLN A 132 -29.25 -24.02 -6.12
N ARG A 133 -28.80 -25.10 -6.79
CA ARG A 133 -29.65 -25.79 -7.76
C ARG A 133 -30.83 -26.46 -7.03
N PRO A 134 -32.09 -26.14 -7.36
CA PRO A 134 -33.24 -26.81 -6.78
C PRO A 134 -33.16 -28.31 -7.03
N ARG A 135 -33.47 -29.08 -6.00
CA ARG A 135 -33.51 -30.55 -5.96
C ARG A 135 -34.73 -31.11 -6.72
N ASP A 136 -35.09 -30.50 -7.87
CA ASP A 136 -36.39 -30.68 -8.52
C ASP A 136 -36.35 -31.53 -9.81
N GLN A 137 -35.25 -32.24 -10.08
CA GLN A 137 -35.15 -33.10 -11.28
C GLN A 137 -34.98 -34.60 -10.96
N GLN A 138 -35.45 -35.08 -9.80
CA GLN A 138 -35.37 -36.51 -9.46
C GLN A 138 -36.71 -37.27 -9.40
N TRP A 139 -37.86 -36.66 -9.73
CA TRP A 139 -39.18 -37.31 -9.69
C TRP A 139 -39.85 -37.53 -11.06
N GLY A 140 -39.09 -37.53 -12.16
CA GLY A 140 -39.64 -37.62 -13.53
C GLY A 140 -39.50 -38.96 -14.27
N ARG A 141 -39.16 -40.07 -13.60
CA ARG A 141 -39.06 -41.40 -14.27
C ARG A 141 -39.71 -42.53 -13.48
N GLN A 142 -40.99 -42.38 -13.16
CA GLN A 142 -41.88 -43.53 -12.98
C GLN A 142 -43.26 -43.11 -13.47
N GLN A 143 -43.54 -43.39 -14.74
CA GLN A 143 -44.86 -43.61 -15.35
C GLN A 143 -44.74 -43.44 -16.87
N GLN A 144 -44.33 -44.50 -17.57
CA GLN A 144 -44.93 -44.89 -18.85
C GLN A 144 -44.99 -46.42 -18.83
N GLY A 145 -46.17 -46.92 -19.21
CA GLY A 145 -46.57 -48.32 -19.13
C GLY A 145 -46.07 -49.19 -20.27
#